data_AF-A0AAV2PJ96-F1
#
_entry.id   AF-A0AAV2PJ96-F1
#
_cell.length_a   1.000
_cell.length_b   1.000
_cell.length_c   1.000
_cell.angle_alpha   90.00
_cell.angle_beta   90.00
_cell.angle_gamma   90.00
#
_symmetry.space_group_name_H-M   'P 1'
#
loop_
_entity.id
_entity.type
_entity.pdbx_description
1 polymer ?
#
loop_
_entity_poly.entity_id
_entity_poly.type
_entity_poly.pdbx_seq_one_letter_code
_entity_poly.pdbx_strand_id
1 'polypeptide(L)'
;MCDKEQLSKADTLALRQKHIGPSCKLFFKSDPLKIVRASEAYMYDEQGQRYLDCINNVAHVGHCHPHVVKAGAEQMAVLSTNNRFLHDNLVLYAQRLTATFPEKLSVCFFVNSGSEANDLALRIARNHTKKYDVITLDHAYHGHVMSLIDLSPYKFNNTGGEGQKDWVHV
;
A
#
# COMPACT_ATOMS: atom_id res chain seq x y z
N MET A 1 -18.61 11.18 -23.51
CA MET A 1 -17.55 11.58 -22.57
C MET A 1 -18.27 12.08 -21.34
N CYS A 2 -18.01 11.50 -20.17
CA CYS A 2 -18.67 11.95 -18.94
C CYS A 2 -18.01 13.26 -18.51
N ASP A 3 -18.75 14.36 -18.61
CA ASP A 3 -18.42 15.63 -17.96
C ASP A 3 -18.36 15.40 -16.46
N LYS A 4 -17.19 15.02 -15.96
CA LYS A 4 -16.97 14.89 -14.53
C LYS A 4 -16.92 16.30 -13.96
N GLU A 5 -17.88 16.65 -13.11
CA GLU A 5 -17.85 17.86 -12.30
C GLU A 5 -16.50 17.96 -11.57
N GLN A 6 -15.58 18.74 -12.11
CA GLN A 6 -14.32 19.03 -11.44
C GLN A 6 -14.59 20.14 -10.43
N LEU A 7 -14.70 19.76 -9.16
CA LEU A 7 -14.80 20.69 -8.04
C LEU A 7 -13.65 21.71 -8.05
N SER A 8 -13.80 22.86 -7.40
CA SER A 8 -12.64 23.72 -7.12
C SER A 8 -11.72 23.08 -6.06
N LYS A 9 -10.48 23.55 -5.91
CA LYS A 9 -9.58 23.13 -4.82
C LYS A 9 -10.17 23.45 -3.45
N ALA A 10 -10.82 24.61 -3.30
CA ALA A 10 -11.48 25.03 -2.07
C ALA A 10 -12.64 24.10 -1.69
N ASP A 11 -13.52 23.78 -2.64
CA ASP A 11 -14.66 22.88 -2.39
C ASP A 11 -14.18 21.46 -2.03
N THR A 12 -13.11 21.00 -2.69
CA THR A 12 -12.50 19.70 -2.39
C THR A 12 -11.96 19.65 -0.95
N LEU A 13 -11.31 20.72 -0.48
CA LEU A 13 -10.82 20.81 0.90
C LEU A 13 -11.97 20.88 1.91
N ALA A 14 -13.02 21.66 1.62
CA ALA A 14 -14.20 21.77 2.48
C ALA A 14 -14.90 20.41 2.65
N LEU A 15 -15.12 19.68 1.55
CA LEU A 15 -15.69 18.33 1.61
C LEU A 15 -14.78 17.35 2.34
N ARG A 16 -13.45 17.43 2.13
CA ARG A 16 -12.50 16.58 2.88
C ARG A 16 -12.59 16.83 4.38
N GLN A 17 -12.62 18.09 4.81
CA GLN A 17 -12.70 18.44 6.22
C GLN A 17 -14.01 17.94 6.85
N LYS A 18 -15.10 17.93 6.08
CA LYS A 18 -16.41 17.44 6.54
C LYS A 18 -16.50 15.91 6.57
N HIS A 19 -15.88 15.21 5.60
CA HIS A 19 -16.19 13.81 5.33
C HIS A 19 -15.03 12.83 5.54
N ILE A 20 -13.78 13.29 5.72
CA ILE A 20 -12.61 12.43 5.85
C ILE A 20 -11.98 12.62 7.22
N GLY A 21 -11.64 11.50 7.88
CA GLY A 21 -11.05 11.50 9.21
C GLY A 21 -9.74 12.31 9.29
N PRO A 22 -9.51 13.08 10.37
CA PRO A 22 -8.36 13.99 10.48
C PRO A 22 -7.00 13.27 10.57
N SER A 23 -7.00 11.97 10.85
CA SER A 23 -5.80 11.12 10.81
C SER A 23 -5.25 10.92 9.39
N CYS A 24 -6.09 11.04 8.36
CA CYS A 24 -5.70 11.01 6.95
C CYS A 24 -5.10 12.36 6.53
N LYS A 25 -3.86 12.62 6.95
CA LYS A 25 -3.16 13.88 6.69
C LYS A 25 -2.86 14.06 5.20
N LEU A 26 -2.91 15.31 4.74
CA LEU A 26 -2.46 15.70 3.41
C LEU A 26 -0.96 15.97 3.42
N PHE A 27 -0.31 15.71 2.29
CA PHE A 27 0.98 16.32 1.98
C PHE A 27 0.82 17.83 1.76
N PHE A 28 1.88 18.59 2.05
CA PHE A 28 1.91 20.06 1.90
C PHE A 28 0.74 20.76 2.64
N LYS A 29 0.65 20.56 3.96
CA LYS A 29 -0.50 20.99 4.79
C LYS A 29 -0.95 22.44 4.58
N SER A 30 -0.01 23.37 4.37
CA SER A 30 -0.31 24.79 4.16
C SER A 30 -0.95 25.07 2.81
N ASP A 31 -0.52 24.37 1.77
CA ASP A 31 -1.04 24.51 0.41
C ASP A 31 -1.03 23.15 -0.32
N PRO A 32 -2.06 22.30 -0.09
CA PRO A 32 -2.08 20.95 -0.64
C PRO A 32 -2.19 20.96 -2.17
N LEU A 33 -1.44 20.09 -2.85
CA LEU A 33 -1.56 19.92 -4.30
C LEU A 33 -2.87 19.18 -4.64
N LYS A 34 -3.65 19.71 -5.57
CA LYS A 34 -4.83 19.02 -6.12
C LYS A 34 -4.45 18.34 -7.44
N ILE A 35 -4.00 17.10 -7.34
CA ILE A 35 -3.62 16.31 -8.51
C ILE A 35 -4.87 15.76 -9.22
N VAL A 36 -4.99 16.02 -10.52
CA VAL A 36 -6.14 15.60 -11.34
C VAL A 36 -5.77 14.60 -12.44
N ARG A 37 -4.48 14.48 -12.76
CA ARG A 37 -3.98 13.53 -13.77
C ARG A 37 -2.56 13.09 -13.41
N ALA A 38 -2.19 11.88 -13.80
CA ALA A 38 -0.83 11.37 -13.69
C ALA A 38 -0.49 10.45 -14.87
N SER A 39 0.79 10.39 -15.24
CA SER A 39 1.32 9.54 -16.31
C SER A 39 2.82 9.39 -16.16
N GLU A 40 3.31 8.15 -16.27
CA GLU A 40 4.72 7.81 -16.11
C GLU A 40 5.27 8.33 -14.77
N ALA A 41 6.37 9.08 -14.73
CA ALA A 41 6.92 9.63 -13.50
C ALA A 41 6.24 10.94 -13.03
N TYR A 42 5.17 11.39 -13.70
CA TYR A 42 4.64 12.75 -13.51
C TYR A 42 3.19 12.80 -13.02
N MET A 43 2.91 13.79 -12.20
CA MET A 43 1.58 14.21 -11.77
C MET A 43 1.26 15.62 -12.28
N TYR A 44 -0.01 15.93 -12.44
CA TYR A 44 -0.50 17.20 -12.95
C TYR A 44 -1.61 17.74 -12.06
N ASP A 45 -1.51 19.01 -11.67
CA ASP A 45 -2.57 19.69 -10.91
C ASP A 45 -3.69 20.20 -11.81
N GLU A 46 -4.71 20.81 -11.19
CA GLU A 46 -5.89 21.34 -11.88
C GLU A 46 -5.59 22.55 -12.78
N GLN A 47 -4.43 23.19 -12.64
CA GLN A 47 -3.95 24.24 -13.56
C GLN A 47 -3.08 23.66 -14.69
N GLY A 48 -2.84 22.34 -14.69
CA GLY A 48 -2.00 21.66 -15.68
C GLY A 48 -0.50 21.75 -15.39
N GLN A 49 -0.09 22.27 -14.23
CA GLN A 49 1.30 22.29 -13.81
C GLN A 49 1.78 20.85 -13.59
N ARG A 50 2.95 20.54 -14.14
CA ARG A 50 3.56 19.21 -14.06
C ARG A 50 4.52 19.13 -12.87
N TYR A 51 4.45 18.01 -12.15
CA TYR A 51 5.31 17.68 -11.01
C TYR A 51 5.97 16.32 -11.26
N LEU A 52 7.30 16.24 -11.05
CA LEU A 52 8.00 14.96 -10.98
C LEU A 52 7.69 14.31 -9.63
N ASP A 53 7.24 13.06 -9.65
CA ASP A 53 6.88 12.35 -8.43
C ASP A 53 8.09 11.66 -7.80
N CYS A 54 8.59 12.25 -6.72
CA CYS A 54 9.66 11.71 -5.89
C CYS A 54 9.18 11.24 -4.51
N ILE A 55 7.87 11.23 -4.25
CA ILE A 55 7.32 11.01 -2.90
C ILE A 55 6.35 9.84 -2.82
N ASN A 56 5.74 9.46 -3.93
CA ASN A 56 4.74 8.40 -3.92
C ASN A 56 5.40 7.03 -3.71
N ASN A 57 4.77 6.20 -2.89
CA ASN A 57 5.35 4.93 -2.44
C ASN A 57 5.57 3.95 -3.62
N VAL A 58 4.50 3.29 -4.09
CA VAL A 58 4.63 2.16 -5.02
C VAL A 58 4.13 2.54 -6.40
N ALA A 59 4.98 3.21 -7.17
CA ALA A 59 4.76 3.52 -8.59
C ALA A 59 5.95 3.06 -9.45
N HIS A 60 6.39 1.80 -9.30
CA HIS A 60 7.65 1.30 -9.89
C HIS A 60 7.67 1.34 -11.42
N VAL A 61 6.52 1.23 -12.08
CA VAL A 61 6.37 1.34 -13.54
C VAL A 61 5.72 2.67 -13.95
N GLY A 62 5.73 3.65 -13.04
CA GLY A 62 5.07 4.94 -13.21
C GLY A 62 3.55 4.88 -13.06
N HIS A 63 2.95 6.06 -13.11
CA HIS A 63 1.52 6.31 -13.02
C HIS A 63 0.81 5.89 -14.31
N CYS A 64 -0.33 5.22 -14.16
CA CYS A 64 -1.26 4.89 -15.24
C CYS A 64 -0.58 4.26 -16.47
N HIS A 65 0.44 3.41 -16.27
CA HIS A 65 1.17 2.79 -17.36
C HIS A 65 0.21 2.03 -18.31
N PRO A 66 0.15 2.35 -19.63
CA PRO A 66 -0.91 1.85 -20.51
C PRO A 66 -1.03 0.32 -20.55
N HIS A 67 0.11 -0.37 -20.50
CA HIS A 67 0.15 -1.84 -20.45
C HIS A 67 -0.56 -2.39 -19.20
N VAL A 68 -0.33 -1.82 -18.02
CA VAL A 68 -0.93 -2.29 -16.76
C VAL A 68 -2.41 -1.96 -16.71
N VAL A 69 -2.77 -0.73 -17.12
CA VAL A 69 -4.17 -0.28 -17.16
C VAL A 69 -4.99 -1.18 -18.09
N LYS A 70 -4.48 -1.45 -19.29
CA LYS A 70 -5.13 -2.33 -20.27
C LYS A 70 -5.33 -3.74 -19.71
N ALA A 71 -4.27 -4.36 -19.19
CA ALA A 71 -4.34 -5.72 -18.64
C ALA A 71 -5.34 -5.84 -17.48
N GLY A 72 -5.35 -4.84 -16.57
CA GLY A 72 -6.31 -4.80 -15.47
C GLY A 72 -7.75 -4.62 -15.94
N ALA A 73 -8.00 -3.71 -16.89
CA ALA A 73 -9.34 -3.47 -17.43
C ALA A 73 -9.89 -4.69 -18.19
N GLU A 74 -9.07 -5.33 -19.01
CA GLU A 74 -9.44 -6.55 -19.74
C GLU A 74 -9.80 -7.68 -18.77
N GLN A 75 -8.98 -7.92 -17.75
CA GLN A 75 -9.26 -8.97 -16.76
C GLN A 75 -10.51 -8.66 -15.93
N MET A 76 -10.71 -7.41 -15.49
CA MET A 76 -11.89 -7.03 -14.70
C MET A 76 -13.20 -7.19 -15.47
N ALA A 77 -13.19 -7.00 -16.79
CA ALA A 77 -14.36 -7.23 -17.64
C ALA A 77 -14.71 -8.72 -17.80
N VAL A 78 -13.77 -9.62 -17.50
CA VAL A 78 -13.94 -11.07 -17.61
C VAL A 78 -14.24 -11.70 -16.25
N LEU A 79 -13.41 -11.43 -15.24
CA LEU A 79 -13.51 -12.07 -13.93
C LEU A 79 -12.82 -11.23 -12.84
N SER A 80 -13.60 -10.87 -11.81
CA SER A 80 -13.13 -10.30 -10.54
C SER A 80 -13.77 -11.11 -9.40
N THR A 81 -12.98 -11.99 -8.79
CA THR A 81 -13.46 -12.92 -7.76
C THR A 81 -12.38 -13.16 -6.70
N ASN A 82 -12.77 -13.79 -5.58
CA ASN A 82 -11.82 -14.18 -4.55
C ASN A 82 -11.03 -15.45 -4.95
N ASN A 83 -9.87 -15.62 -4.32
CA ASN A 83 -8.93 -16.72 -4.62
C ASN A 83 -9.40 -18.14 -4.21
N ARG A 84 -10.66 -18.31 -3.75
CA ARG A 84 -11.21 -19.65 -3.45
C ARG A 84 -11.80 -20.34 -4.67
N PHE A 85 -12.15 -19.58 -5.71
CA PHE A 85 -12.55 -20.16 -6.99
C PHE A 85 -11.31 -20.50 -7.82
N LEU A 86 -11.37 -21.63 -8.53
CA LEU A 86 -10.26 -22.10 -9.36
C LEU A 86 -10.16 -21.28 -10.64
N HIS A 87 -9.00 -20.69 -10.91
CA HIS A 87 -8.68 -20.02 -12.17
C HIS A 87 -7.17 -19.91 -12.39
N ASP A 88 -6.75 -19.80 -13.65
CA ASP A 88 -5.34 -19.92 -14.03
C ASP A 88 -4.48 -18.75 -13.57
N ASN A 89 -5.04 -17.54 -13.50
CA ASN A 89 -4.27 -16.31 -13.21
C ASN A 89 -3.47 -16.40 -11.90
N LEU A 90 -4.05 -16.99 -10.85
CA LEU A 90 -3.41 -17.09 -9.53
C LEU A 90 -2.16 -17.98 -9.59
N VAL A 91 -2.31 -19.17 -10.19
CA VAL A 91 -1.23 -20.18 -10.25
C VAL A 91 -0.15 -19.79 -11.24
N LEU A 92 -0.51 -19.20 -12.39
CA LEU A 92 0.46 -18.70 -13.37
C LEU A 92 1.25 -17.52 -12.83
N TYR A 93 0.60 -16.63 -12.06
CA TYR A 93 1.32 -15.53 -11.40
C TYR A 93 2.24 -16.05 -10.30
N ALA A 94 1.76 -16.97 -9.45
CA ALA A 94 2.60 -17.60 -8.43
C ALA A 94 3.84 -18.25 -9.04
N GLN A 95 3.68 -19.02 -10.12
CA GLN A 95 4.80 -19.67 -10.81
C GLN A 95 5.82 -18.65 -11.35
N ARG A 96 5.36 -17.58 -12.01
CA ARG A 96 6.27 -16.55 -12.55
C ARG A 96 6.99 -15.80 -11.43
N LEU A 97 6.30 -15.53 -10.32
CA LEU A 97 6.86 -14.83 -9.19
C LEU A 97 7.90 -15.70 -8.47
N THR A 98 7.57 -16.95 -8.13
CA THR A 98 8.50 -17.85 -7.42
C THR A 98 9.74 -18.20 -8.25
N ALA A 99 9.64 -18.18 -9.58
CA ALA A 99 10.78 -18.34 -10.47
C ALA A 99 11.85 -17.24 -10.34
N THR A 100 11.53 -16.08 -9.73
CA THR A 100 12.51 -15.01 -9.46
C THR A 100 13.20 -15.13 -8.10
N PHE A 101 12.81 -16.11 -7.27
CA PHE A 101 13.35 -16.33 -5.94
C PHE A 101 14.25 -17.58 -5.90
N PRO A 102 15.08 -17.75 -4.85
CA PRO A 102 15.78 -19.00 -4.59
C PRO A 102 14.82 -20.19 -4.49
N GLU A 103 15.26 -21.39 -4.87
CA GLU A 103 14.45 -22.63 -4.94
C GLU A 103 13.63 -22.92 -3.66
N LYS A 104 14.19 -22.59 -2.49
CA LYS A 104 13.53 -22.79 -1.19
C LYS A 104 12.31 -21.87 -0.95
N LEU A 105 12.19 -20.77 -1.71
CA LEU A 105 11.10 -19.80 -1.62
C LEU A 105 10.11 -20.00 -2.79
N SER A 106 9.44 -21.14 -2.78
CA SER A 106 8.64 -21.64 -3.91
C SER A 106 7.11 -21.63 -3.70
N VAL A 107 6.63 -21.12 -2.57
CA VAL A 107 5.19 -21.05 -2.23
C VAL A 107 4.81 -19.63 -1.83
N CYS A 108 3.70 -19.13 -2.37
CA CYS A 108 3.21 -17.77 -2.10
C CYS A 108 1.85 -17.76 -1.40
N PHE A 109 1.66 -16.80 -0.49
CA PHE A 109 0.35 -16.34 -0.05
C PHE A 109 0.12 -14.94 -0.63
N PHE A 110 -0.99 -14.75 -1.34
CA PHE A 110 -1.38 -13.43 -1.85
C PHE A 110 -2.33 -12.72 -0.89
N VAL A 111 -2.02 -11.47 -0.60
CA VAL A 111 -2.76 -10.57 0.30
C VAL A 111 -2.85 -9.18 -0.34
N ASN A 112 -3.63 -8.28 0.24
CA ASN A 112 -3.98 -7.00 -0.38
C ASN A 112 -3.12 -5.83 0.10
N SER A 113 -2.23 -6.04 1.07
CA SER A 113 -1.32 -5.00 1.53
C SER A 113 -0.04 -5.56 2.14
N GLY A 114 0.99 -4.72 2.26
CA GLY A 114 2.20 -5.06 3.01
C GLY A 114 1.94 -5.30 4.50
N SER A 115 0.93 -4.65 5.08
CA SER A 115 0.53 -4.90 6.48
C SER A 115 -0.08 -6.29 6.65
N GLU A 116 -0.94 -6.72 5.73
CA GLU A 116 -1.46 -8.10 5.75
C GLU A 116 -0.33 -9.13 5.54
N ALA A 117 0.63 -8.82 4.68
CA ALA A 117 1.76 -9.72 4.39
C ALA A 117 2.65 -9.92 5.62
N ASN A 118 3.02 -8.82 6.29
CA ASN A 118 3.88 -8.88 7.48
C ASN A 118 3.16 -9.49 8.67
N ASP A 119 1.85 -9.23 8.85
CA ASP A 119 1.07 -9.88 9.91
C ASP A 119 0.97 -11.39 9.69
N LEU A 120 0.73 -11.83 8.44
CA LEU A 120 0.75 -13.25 8.08
C LEU A 120 2.14 -13.87 8.28
N ALA A 121 3.21 -13.17 7.90
CA ALA A 121 4.58 -13.62 8.10
C ALA A 121 4.88 -13.84 9.60
N LEU A 122 4.48 -12.89 10.45
CA LEU A 122 4.60 -13.01 11.90
C LEU A 122 3.84 -14.23 12.43
N ARG A 123 2.60 -14.42 11.95
CA ARG A 123 1.77 -15.58 12.32
C ARG A 123 2.43 -16.91 11.90
N ILE A 124 2.96 -17.00 10.68
CA ILE A 124 3.65 -18.19 10.17
C ILE A 124 4.90 -18.48 11.01
N ALA A 125 5.73 -17.46 11.28
CA ALA A 125 6.96 -17.59 12.06
C ALA A 125 6.68 -18.09 13.48
N ARG A 126 5.70 -17.50 14.18
CA ARG A 126 5.28 -17.93 15.51
C ARG A 126 4.71 -19.35 15.50
N ASN A 127 3.91 -19.69 14.50
CA ASN A 127 3.36 -21.04 14.39
C ASN A 127 4.45 -22.09 14.14
N HIS A 128 5.48 -21.77 13.34
CA HIS A 128 6.57 -22.69 13.04
C HIS A 128 7.53 -22.84 14.23
N THR A 129 8.00 -21.72 14.78
CA THR A 129 9.04 -21.71 15.82
C THR A 129 8.52 -21.96 17.23
N LYS A 130 7.21 -21.74 17.45
CA LYS A 130 6.57 -21.67 18.77
C LYS A 130 7.19 -20.62 19.71
N LYS A 131 7.89 -19.63 19.15
CA LYS A 131 8.43 -18.46 19.87
C LYS A 131 7.57 -17.24 19.58
N TYR A 132 7.48 -16.32 20.54
CA TYR A 132 6.63 -15.14 20.44
C TYR A 132 7.41 -13.85 20.21
N ASP A 133 8.59 -13.77 20.84
CA ASP A 133 9.52 -12.65 20.78
C ASP A 133 9.98 -12.32 19.37
N VAL A 134 10.22 -11.03 19.11
CA VAL A 134 10.66 -10.51 17.82
C VAL A 134 11.78 -9.50 18.01
N ILE A 135 12.80 -9.57 17.17
CA ILE A 135 13.85 -8.55 17.07
C ILE A 135 13.55 -7.67 15.85
N THR A 136 13.61 -6.36 16.01
CA THR A 136 13.45 -5.37 14.93
C THR A 136 14.58 -4.36 14.94
N LEU A 137 14.86 -3.74 13.79
CA LEU A 137 15.78 -2.60 13.75
C LEU A 137 15.10 -1.35 14.29
N ASP A 138 15.88 -0.45 14.88
CA ASP A 138 15.42 0.89 15.22
C ASP A 138 14.89 1.63 13.97
N HIS A 139 13.95 2.54 14.18
CA HIS A 139 13.21 3.26 13.15
C HIS A 139 12.45 2.40 12.12
N ALA A 140 12.36 1.08 12.30
CA ALA A 140 11.63 0.23 11.36
C ALA A 140 10.11 0.52 11.35
N TYR A 141 9.51 0.32 10.17
CA TYR A 141 8.07 0.37 9.95
C TYR A 141 7.62 -0.91 9.24
N HIS A 142 6.75 -1.68 9.89
CA HIS A 142 6.29 -2.97 9.38
C HIS A 142 4.85 -2.95 8.90
N GLY A 143 4.05 -1.93 9.26
CA GLY A 143 2.66 -1.83 8.84
C GLY A 143 1.80 -1.05 9.82
N HIS A 144 0.50 -0.99 9.55
CA HIS A 144 -0.45 -0.18 10.32
C HIS A 144 -1.48 -0.99 11.11
N VAL A 145 -1.47 -2.33 11.04
CA VAL A 145 -2.30 -3.17 11.91
C VAL A 145 -1.67 -3.29 13.29
N MET A 146 -2.47 -3.56 14.32
CA MET A 146 -2.03 -3.50 15.73
C MET A 146 -0.76 -4.31 16.00
N SER A 147 -0.72 -5.57 15.55
CA SER A 147 0.43 -6.48 15.69
C SER A 147 1.73 -5.90 15.12
N LEU A 148 1.64 -5.08 14.07
CA LEU A 148 2.78 -4.48 13.39
C LEU A 148 3.12 -3.09 13.91
N ILE A 149 2.13 -2.37 14.47
CA ILE A 149 2.38 -1.13 15.22
C ILE A 149 3.26 -1.45 16.42
N ASP A 150 2.93 -2.49 17.18
CA ASP A 150 3.71 -2.96 18.33
C ASP A 150 5.16 -3.34 17.95
N LEU A 151 5.36 -3.76 16.70
CA LEU A 151 6.67 -4.15 16.16
C LEU A 151 7.45 -3.02 15.50
N SER A 152 6.86 -1.83 15.34
CA SER A 152 7.46 -0.75 14.56
C SER A 152 7.96 0.37 15.48
N PRO A 153 9.28 0.51 15.74
CA PRO A 153 9.81 1.62 16.53
C PRO A 153 9.39 2.98 15.97
N TYR A 154 9.29 3.09 14.64
CA TYR A 154 8.73 4.28 13.99
C TYR A 154 7.31 4.65 14.45
N LYS A 155 6.52 3.68 14.91
CA LYS A 155 5.16 3.92 15.42
C LYS A 155 5.11 4.00 16.94
N PHE A 156 5.60 3.00 17.66
CA PHE A 156 5.42 2.95 19.10
C PHE A 156 6.25 4.00 19.87
N ASN A 157 7.33 4.55 19.29
CA ASN A 157 8.11 5.66 19.88
C ASN A 157 7.53 7.05 19.56
N ASN A 158 6.55 7.15 18.66
CA ASN A 158 6.00 8.40 18.18
C ASN A 158 4.57 8.65 18.68
N THR A 159 4.02 9.83 18.37
CA THR A 159 2.68 10.24 18.81
C THR A 159 1.61 9.19 18.52
N GLY A 160 0.92 8.74 19.56
CA GLY A 160 -0.12 7.70 19.49
C GLY A 160 0.39 6.27 19.69
N GLY A 161 1.69 6.08 19.92
CA GLY A 161 2.26 4.81 20.36
C GLY A 161 2.08 4.55 21.86
N GLU A 162 2.08 3.28 22.25
CA GLU A 162 1.99 2.83 23.66
C GLU A 162 3.35 2.42 24.24
N GLY A 163 4.46 2.77 23.55
CA GLY A 163 5.79 2.29 23.89
C GLY A 163 6.09 0.87 23.41
N GLN A 164 7.35 0.48 23.55
CA GLN A 164 7.84 -0.86 23.19
C GLN A 164 7.17 -1.91 24.08
N LYS A 165 6.69 -3.01 23.47
CA LYS A 165 6.14 -4.15 24.20
C LYS A 165 7.28 -5.06 24.71
N ASP A 166 7.08 -5.73 25.85
CA ASP A 166 8.10 -6.59 26.49
C ASP A 166 8.65 -7.72 25.62
N TRP A 167 7.89 -8.15 24.60
CA TRP A 167 8.26 -9.22 23.66
C TRP A 167 8.91 -8.71 22.37
N VAL A 168 9.13 -7.40 22.26
CA VAL A 168 9.80 -6.76 21.12
C VAL A 168 11.17 -6.29 21.58
N HIS A 169 12.20 -6.62 20.81
CA HIS A 169 13.59 -6.28 21.09
C HIS A 169 14.11 -5.40 19.95
N VAL A 170 14.67 -4.24 20.28
CA VAL A 170 15.22 -3.26 19.31
C VAL A 170 16.73 -3.20 19.45
#